data_AF-A0A2E0V6S0-F1
#
_entry.id   AF-A0A2E0V6S0-F1
#
_cell.length_a   1.000
_cell.length_b   1.000
_cell.length_c   1.000
_cell.angle_alpha   90.00
_cell.angle_beta   90.00
_cell.angle_gamma   90.00
#
_symmetry.space_group_name_H-M   'P 1'
#
loop_
_entity.id
_entity.type
_entity.pdbx_description
1 polymer ?
#
loop_
_entity_poly.entity_id
_entity_poly.type
_entity_poly.pdbx_seq_one_letter_code
_entity_poly.pdbx_strand_id
1 'polypeptide(L)'
;MKLFLNLTVVLAAVVLTGMLRRPLDDRLAGDMRERDLLPPPIEMDTREEMGQTTLAIALGGLRPLVAAMLNLRAHGNWEEQEWYELERNYQTIVALQPRIRYYWDAGSWHLYSNAYADYADKPGLSEGRRKIKQKEFFDKGIAFLERGVEQNPGDSDLNRILGNALSAPWRPQDLERAAECFQQGHATSGSPLLLRNYVYCLSRIPGRKAEAWETCREMWADQVNRRYNTPQTIFFALQSWSGETISSLEEILGSRREAAQKLTDYWFRQVEGFPMDGVRDMIDQLCREFKVPERLHPLNHPPDKTFDIDPYTGKVYPPHPITGEPNPRTWRSIWMSQPRDEYRTHLRSMAVVP
;
A
#
# COMPACT_ATOMS: atom_id res chain seq x y z
N MET A 1 45.76 24.94 -44.96
CA MET A 1 45.57 23.71 -45.76
C MET A 1 45.87 22.42 -44.98
N LYS A 2 47.12 22.13 -44.57
CA LYS A 2 47.47 20.87 -43.85
C LYS A 2 46.61 20.58 -42.60
N LEU A 3 46.35 21.57 -41.74
CA LEU A 3 45.50 21.41 -40.55
C LEU A 3 44.07 20.93 -40.88
N PHE A 4 43.47 21.50 -41.92
CA PHE A 4 42.14 21.12 -42.40
C PHE A 4 42.13 19.68 -42.94
N LEU A 5 43.12 19.30 -43.74
CA LEU A 5 43.23 17.94 -44.28
C LEU A 5 43.36 16.91 -43.15
N ASN A 6 44.18 17.19 -42.14
CA ASN A 6 44.35 16.32 -40.98
C ASN A 6 43.05 16.18 -40.17
N LEU A 7 42.32 17.28 -39.95
CA LEU A 7 41.01 17.25 -39.29
C LEU A 7 39.99 16.40 -40.07
N THR A 8 39.92 16.56 -41.41
CA THR A 8 39.02 15.75 -42.25
C THR A 8 39.38 14.27 -42.20
N VAL A 9 40.68 13.91 -42.23
CA VAL A 9 41.13 12.51 -42.14
C VAL A 9 40.81 11.91 -40.76
N VAL A 10 41.03 12.65 -39.68
CA VAL A 10 40.67 12.19 -38.32
C VAL A 10 39.15 12.02 -38.19
N LEU A 11 38.36 12.97 -38.69
CA LEU A 11 36.90 12.87 -38.66
C LEU A 11 36.40 11.67 -39.49
N ALA A 12 36.94 11.46 -40.68
CA ALA A 12 36.61 10.31 -41.53
C ALA A 12 37.00 8.98 -40.86
N ALA A 13 38.16 8.91 -40.21
CA ALA A 13 38.59 7.72 -39.46
C ALA A 13 37.66 7.42 -38.28
N VAL A 14 37.23 8.43 -37.52
CA VAL A 14 36.26 8.28 -36.42
C VAL A 14 34.90 7.80 -36.95
N VAL A 15 34.37 8.43 -38.01
CA VAL A 15 33.08 8.04 -38.62
C VAL A 15 33.13 6.62 -39.19
N LEU A 16 34.15 6.27 -39.96
CA LEU A 16 34.31 4.93 -40.54
C LEU A 16 34.44 3.87 -39.44
N THR A 17 35.30 4.10 -38.44
CA THR A 17 35.47 3.18 -37.31
C THR A 17 34.16 3.00 -36.54
N GLY A 18 33.42 4.10 -36.30
CA GLY A 18 32.10 4.06 -35.68
C GLY A 18 31.10 3.23 -36.50
N MET A 19 31.01 3.44 -37.82
CA MET A 19 30.11 2.67 -38.70
C MET A 19 30.46 1.19 -38.78
N LEU A 20 31.76 0.85 -38.82
CA LEU A 20 32.25 -0.54 -38.83
C LEU A 20 31.99 -1.26 -37.50
N ARG A 21 32.13 -0.56 -36.37
CA ARG A 21 31.96 -1.13 -35.03
C ARG A 21 30.49 -1.20 -34.59
N ARG A 22 29.66 -0.26 -35.04
CA ARG A 22 28.23 -0.15 -34.71
C ARG A 22 27.45 -1.47 -34.70
N PRO A 23 27.47 -2.36 -35.73
CA PRO A 23 26.69 -3.60 -35.69
C PRO A 23 27.13 -4.58 -34.58
N LEU A 24 28.38 -4.50 -34.10
CA LEU A 24 28.86 -5.27 -32.97
C LEU A 24 28.41 -4.65 -31.64
N ASP A 25 28.55 -3.33 -31.50
CA ASP A 25 28.11 -2.61 -30.30
C ASP A 25 26.57 -2.65 -30.14
N ASP A 26 25.81 -2.53 -31.24
CA ASP A 26 24.34 -2.62 -31.25
C ASP A 26 23.87 -4.04 -30.87
N ARG A 27 24.55 -5.11 -31.31
CA ARG A 27 24.30 -6.49 -30.86
C ARG A 27 24.62 -6.66 -29.38
N LEU A 28 25.83 -6.29 -28.95
CA LEU A 28 26.23 -6.41 -27.54
C LEU A 28 25.28 -5.62 -26.62
N ALA A 29 24.83 -4.45 -27.04
CA ALA A 29 23.85 -3.65 -26.31
C ALA A 29 22.43 -4.26 -26.36
N GLY A 30 22.10 -5.03 -27.40
CA GLY A 30 20.90 -5.88 -27.45
C GLY A 30 20.97 -6.98 -26.41
N ASP A 31 21.96 -7.87 -26.50
CA ASP A 31 22.21 -8.98 -25.58
C ASP A 31 22.26 -8.50 -24.11
N MET A 32 22.90 -7.35 -23.85
CA MET A 32 22.96 -6.76 -22.51
C MET A 32 21.62 -6.18 -22.03
N ARG A 33 20.73 -5.72 -22.92
CA ARG A 33 19.37 -5.29 -22.52
C ARG A 33 18.47 -6.48 -22.25
N GLU A 34 18.53 -7.51 -23.10
CA GLU A 34 17.79 -8.79 -22.92
C GLU A 34 18.14 -9.49 -21.60
N ARG A 35 19.37 -9.31 -21.11
CA ARG A 35 19.86 -9.85 -19.82
C ARG A 35 19.77 -8.88 -18.65
N ASP A 36 19.02 -7.78 -18.80
CA ASP A 36 18.86 -6.71 -17.81
C ASP A 36 20.16 -6.03 -17.31
N LEU A 37 21.26 -6.15 -18.04
CA LEU A 37 22.56 -5.53 -17.72
C LEU A 37 22.66 -4.05 -18.16
N LEU A 38 21.95 -3.66 -19.22
CA LEU A 38 21.83 -2.26 -19.65
C LEU A 38 20.38 -1.76 -19.56
N PRO A 39 20.14 -0.50 -19.15
CA PRO A 39 18.81 0.08 -19.14
C PRO A 39 18.29 0.30 -20.58
N PRO A 40 16.97 0.44 -20.77
CA PRO A 40 16.40 0.85 -22.04
C PRO A 40 16.96 2.21 -22.53
N PRO A 41 16.83 2.48 -23.85
CA PRO A 41 17.03 3.83 -24.39
C PRO A 41 16.10 4.83 -23.69
N ILE A 42 16.57 6.06 -23.46
CA ILE A 42 15.71 7.14 -22.96
C ILE A 42 14.69 7.48 -24.07
N GLU A 43 13.41 7.55 -23.73
CA GLU A 43 12.31 7.87 -24.65
C GLU A 43 12.41 9.31 -25.19
N MET A 44 11.77 9.59 -26.31
CA MET A 44 11.96 10.86 -27.02
C MET A 44 11.45 12.06 -26.21
N ASP A 45 10.26 11.94 -25.61
CA ASP A 45 9.65 12.97 -24.78
C ASP A 45 10.54 13.34 -23.57
N THR A 46 11.14 12.34 -22.91
CA THR A 46 12.12 12.59 -21.83
C THR A 46 13.37 13.32 -22.35
N ARG A 47 13.80 13.09 -23.60
CA ARG A 47 14.93 13.84 -24.19
C ARG A 47 14.59 15.29 -24.49
N GLU A 48 13.30 15.62 -24.66
CA GLU A 48 12.84 17.00 -24.84
C GLU A 48 12.72 17.73 -23.48
N GLU A 49 12.25 17.04 -22.43
CA GLU A 49 12.30 17.55 -21.05
C GLU A 49 13.74 17.73 -20.53
N MET A 50 14.66 16.86 -20.94
CA MET A 50 16.08 16.93 -20.59
C MET A 50 16.84 17.92 -21.47
N GLY A 51 17.21 19.08 -20.91
CA GLY A 51 18.13 20.01 -21.57
C GLY A 51 19.41 19.33 -22.09
N GLN A 52 19.90 19.76 -23.25
CA GLN A 52 20.95 19.08 -24.04
C GLN A 52 22.19 18.66 -23.23
N THR A 53 22.63 19.51 -22.28
CA THR A 53 23.76 19.22 -21.38
C THR A 53 23.49 18.03 -20.46
N THR A 54 22.30 17.97 -19.86
CA THR A 54 21.86 16.86 -18.98
C THR A 54 21.75 15.57 -19.78
N LEU A 55 21.23 15.64 -21.02
CA LEU A 55 21.17 14.49 -21.92
C LEU A 55 22.57 14.00 -22.31
N ALA A 56 23.51 14.90 -22.62
CA ALA A 56 24.90 14.52 -22.93
C ALA A 56 25.60 13.85 -21.75
N ILE A 57 25.43 14.36 -20.52
CA ILE A 57 25.95 13.76 -19.28
C ILE A 57 25.34 12.36 -19.06
N ALA A 58 24.02 12.22 -19.22
CA ALA A 58 23.31 10.95 -19.09
C ALA A 58 23.75 9.91 -20.15
N LEU A 59 24.03 10.33 -21.38
CA LEU A 59 24.55 9.46 -22.44
C LEU A 59 26.03 9.08 -22.22
N GLY A 60 26.81 9.91 -21.51
CA GLY A 60 28.18 9.62 -21.06
C GLY A 60 28.30 8.61 -19.90
N GLY A 61 27.21 7.90 -19.54
CA GLY A 61 27.20 6.90 -18.48
C GLY A 61 26.84 7.42 -17.08
N LEU A 62 26.63 8.72 -16.91
CA LEU A 62 26.37 9.35 -15.61
C LEU A 62 24.88 9.41 -15.23
N ARG A 63 24.02 8.59 -15.84
CA ARG A 63 22.57 8.52 -15.51
C ARG A 63 22.28 8.39 -14.00
N PRO A 64 22.98 7.54 -13.22
CA PRO A 64 22.70 7.39 -11.79
C PRO A 64 22.99 8.68 -11.00
N LEU A 65 24.04 9.42 -11.38
CA LEU A 65 24.41 10.69 -10.73
C LEU A 65 23.37 11.78 -11.02
N VAL A 66 22.92 11.89 -12.27
CA VAL A 66 21.86 12.84 -12.66
C VAL A 66 20.56 12.50 -11.93
N ALA A 67 20.17 11.22 -11.87
CA ALA A 67 19.00 10.77 -11.11
C ALA A 67 19.10 11.13 -9.61
N ALA A 68 20.27 10.94 -8.98
CA ALA A 68 20.49 11.33 -7.59
C ALA A 68 20.38 12.85 -7.36
N MET A 69 20.95 13.68 -8.26
CA MET A 69 20.81 15.13 -8.21
C MET A 69 19.35 15.59 -8.37
N LEU A 70 18.61 14.96 -9.30
CA LEU A 70 17.18 15.23 -9.48
C LEU A 70 16.37 14.77 -8.26
N ASN A 71 16.74 13.69 -7.59
CA ASN A 71 16.07 13.23 -6.36
C ASN A 71 16.26 14.23 -5.21
N LEU A 72 17.45 14.84 -5.07
CA LEU A 72 17.68 15.94 -4.13
C LEU A 72 16.83 17.17 -4.48
N ARG A 73 16.67 17.50 -5.77
CA ARG A 73 15.77 18.59 -6.20
C ARG A 73 14.29 18.25 -5.94
N ALA A 74 13.88 17.00 -6.19
CA ALA A 74 12.53 16.52 -5.90
C ALA A 74 12.21 16.57 -4.40
N HIS A 75 13.20 16.41 -3.53
CA HIS A 75 13.05 16.62 -2.08
C HIS A 75 12.72 18.08 -1.74
N GLY A 76 13.45 19.05 -2.30
CA GLY A 76 13.12 20.48 -2.13
C GLY A 76 11.70 20.81 -2.63
N ASN A 77 11.32 20.31 -3.81
CA ASN A 77 9.96 20.46 -4.33
C ASN A 77 8.89 19.80 -3.42
N TRP A 78 9.23 18.72 -2.70
CA TRP A 78 8.33 18.10 -1.71
C TRP A 78 8.15 18.99 -0.48
N GLU A 79 9.25 19.57 0.04
CA GLU A 79 9.21 20.50 1.18
C GLU A 79 8.41 21.78 0.85
N GLU A 80 8.59 22.32 -0.37
CA GLU A 80 7.86 23.49 -0.88
C GLU A 80 6.43 23.17 -1.36
N GLN A 81 6.03 21.88 -1.38
CA GLN A 81 4.73 21.40 -1.86
C GLN A 81 4.47 21.67 -3.36
N GLU A 82 5.52 21.79 -4.16
CA GLU A 82 5.49 22.02 -5.62
C GLU A 82 5.28 20.68 -6.37
N TRP A 83 4.09 20.12 -6.21
CA TRP A 83 3.76 18.74 -6.63
C TRP A 83 3.96 18.43 -8.11
N TYR A 84 3.76 19.41 -9.00
CA TYR A 84 3.99 19.27 -10.45
C TYR A 84 5.48 19.22 -10.81
N GLU A 85 6.29 20.03 -10.12
CA GLU A 85 7.74 20.03 -10.29
C GLU A 85 8.34 18.73 -9.72
N LEU A 86 7.79 18.22 -8.62
CA LEU A 86 8.12 16.91 -8.05
C LEU A 86 7.78 15.77 -9.03
N GLU A 87 6.56 15.77 -9.59
CA GLU A 87 6.10 14.78 -10.57
C GLU A 87 7.08 14.70 -11.75
N ARG A 88 7.38 15.83 -12.39
CA ARG A 88 8.28 15.90 -13.55
C ARG A 88 9.70 15.44 -13.23
N ASN A 89 10.23 15.81 -12.05
CA ASN A 89 11.53 15.29 -11.61
C ASN A 89 11.49 13.76 -11.49
N TYR A 90 10.47 13.17 -10.85
CA TYR A 90 10.37 11.71 -10.73
C TYR A 90 10.18 11.00 -12.08
N GLN A 91 9.44 11.57 -13.03
CA GLN A 91 9.36 11.08 -14.41
C GLN A 91 10.74 11.01 -15.08
N THR A 92 11.54 12.09 -14.97
CA THR A 92 12.91 12.12 -15.51
C THR A 92 13.83 11.14 -14.78
N ILE A 93 13.72 11.02 -13.45
CA ILE A 93 14.52 10.11 -12.62
C ILE A 93 14.31 8.65 -13.04
N VAL A 94 13.06 8.21 -13.22
CA VAL A 94 12.79 6.82 -13.61
C VAL A 94 13.15 6.53 -15.06
N ALA A 95 13.03 7.50 -15.97
CA ALA A 95 13.55 7.34 -17.34
C ALA A 95 15.09 7.23 -17.37
N LEU A 96 15.80 7.83 -16.41
CA LEU A 96 17.24 7.68 -16.23
C LEU A 96 17.64 6.36 -15.55
N GLN A 97 16.86 5.91 -14.57
CA GLN A 97 17.14 4.76 -13.70
C GLN A 97 15.89 3.84 -13.50
N PRO A 98 15.37 3.22 -14.58
CA PRO A 98 14.07 2.55 -14.55
C PRO A 98 14.04 1.27 -13.70
N ARG A 99 15.20 0.65 -13.44
CA ARG A 99 15.32 -0.56 -12.61
C ARG A 99 15.45 -0.29 -11.10
N ILE A 100 15.45 0.97 -10.67
CA ILE A 100 15.65 1.32 -9.26
C ILE A 100 14.28 1.53 -8.58
N ARG A 101 13.75 0.45 -7.98
CA ARG A 101 12.48 0.43 -7.21
C ARG A 101 12.28 1.63 -6.30
N TYR A 102 13.32 2.10 -5.61
CA TYR A 102 13.24 3.24 -4.70
C TYR A 102 12.63 4.50 -5.35
N TYR A 103 12.95 4.80 -6.61
CA TYR A 103 12.41 5.98 -7.29
C TYR A 103 10.94 5.83 -7.68
N TRP A 104 10.49 4.62 -7.99
CA TRP A 104 9.07 4.31 -8.22
C TRP A 104 8.26 4.38 -6.93
N ASP A 105 8.77 3.78 -5.85
CA ASP A 105 8.15 3.81 -4.51
C ASP A 105 8.05 5.24 -3.98
N ALA A 106 9.17 5.96 -3.92
CA ALA A 106 9.20 7.35 -3.43
C ALA A 106 8.33 8.27 -4.29
N GLY A 107 8.50 8.26 -5.62
CA GLY A 107 7.74 9.12 -6.53
C GLY A 107 6.23 8.85 -6.45
N SER A 108 5.81 7.58 -6.46
CA SER A 108 4.39 7.24 -6.31
C SER A 108 3.85 7.65 -4.94
N TRP A 109 4.55 7.37 -3.84
CA TRP A 109 4.14 7.75 -2.49
C TRP A 109 3.96 9.26 -2.35
N HIS A 110 4.89 10.07 -2.87
CA HIS A 110 4.75 11.53 -2.83
C HIS A 110 3.48 12.01 -3.56
N LEU A 111 3.08 11.36 -4.66
CA LEU A 111 1.89 11.71 -5.43
C LEU A 111 0.60 11.15 -4.78
N TYR A 112 0.43 9.83 -4.66
CA TYR A 112 -0.82 9.24 -4.17
C TYR A 112 -1.04 9.39 -2.66
N SER A 113 0.00 9.71 -1.88
CA SER A 113 -0.08 9.89 -0.44
C SER A 113 0.08 11.35 -0.02
N ASN A 114 1.24 11.96 -0.30
CA ASN A 114 1.56 13.27 0.30
C ASN A 114 0.79 14.42 -0.38
N ALA A 115 0.78 14.48 -1.72
CA ALA A 115 -0.01 15.47 -2.46
C ALA A 115 -1.53 15.26 -2.24
N TYR A 116 -1.99 14.00 -2.23
CA TYR A 116 -3.37 13.67 -1.87
C TYR A 116 -3.77 14.20 -0.48
N ALA A 117 -2.89 14.09 0.51
CA ALA A 117 -3.14 14.60 1.86
C ALA A 117 -3.13 16.14 1.90
N ASP A 118 -2.13 16.80 1.29
CA ASP A 118 -2.03 18.27 1.25
C ASP A 118 -3.25 18.93 0.55
N TYR A 119 -3.79 18.31 -0.51
CA TYR A 119 -4.99 18.81 -1.15
C TYR A 119 -6.29 18.57 -0.35
N ALA A 120 -6.28 17.85 0.77
CA ALA A 120 -7.47 17.66 1.61
C ALA A 120 -7.93 18.96 2.29
N ASP A 121 -6.99 19.76 2.78
CA ASP A 121 -7.24 20.98 3.56
C ASP A 121 -6.58 22.25 2.99
N LYS A 122 -5.87 22.15 1.84
CA LYS A 122 -5.16 23.26 1.17
C LYS A 122 -5.90 24.61 1.22
N PRO A 123 -5.31 25.64 1.86
CA PRO A 123 -5.87 26.99 1.89
C PRO A 123 -6.10 27.58 0.48
N GLY A 124 -7.09 28.47 0.35
CA GLY A 124 -7.40 29.16 -0.92
C GLY A 124 -8.13 28.31 -1.98
N LEU A 125 -8.27 27.00 -1.80
CA LEU A 125 -9.07 26.13 -2.67
C LEU A 125 -10.46 25.84 -2.08
N SER A 126 -11.48 25.87 -2.95
CA SER A 126 -12.81 25.37 -2.60
C SER A 126 -12.82 23.84 -2.49
N GLU A 127 -13.76 23.28 -1.71
CA GLU A 127 -13.88 21.84 -1.48
C GLU A 127 -13.92 21.02 -2.78
N GLY A 128 -14.66 21.49 -3.80
CA GLY A 128 -14.70 20.84 -5.11
C GLY A 128 -13.33 20.81 -5.82
N ARG A 129 -12.57 21.92 -5.76
CA ARG A 129 -11.20 21.98 -6.33
C ARG A 129 -10.23 21.09 -5.55
N ARG A 130 -10.36 21.03 -4.22
CA ARG A 130 -9.60 20.11 -3.36
C ARG A 130 -9.82 18.66 -3.78
N LYS A 131 -11.07 18.20 -3.84
CA LYS A 131 -11.42 16.83 -4.27
C LYS A 131 -10.90 16.49 -5.68
N ILE A 132 -10.96 17.43 -6.62
CA ILE A 132 -10.39 17.25 -7.96
C ILE A 132 -8.87 17.05 -7.90
N LYS A 133 -8.15 17.89 -7.14
CA LYS A 133 -6.67 17.78 -7.01
C LYS A 133 -6.22 16.54 -6.26
N GLN A 134 -6.96 16.14 -5.22
CA GLN A 134 -6.75 14.87 -4.54
C GLN A 134 -6.85 13.70 -5.52
N LYS A 135 -7.93 13.64 -6.32
CA LYS A 135 -8.09 12.59 -7.33
C LYS A 135 -6.98 12.64 -8.39
N GLU A 136 -6.65 13.82 -8.90
CA GLU A 136 -5.58 14.00 -9.90
C GLU A 136 -4.26 13.39 -9.44
N PHE A 137 -3.80 13.72 -8.22
CA PHE A 137 -2.53 13.22 -7.69
C PHE A 137 -2.58 11.77 -7.22
N PHE A 138 -3.75 11.27 -6.79
CA PHE A 138 -3.96 9.84 -6.57
C PHE A 138 -3.81 9.04 -7.88
N ASP A 139 -4.57 9.41 -8.91
CA ASP A 139 -4.56 8.73 -10.21
C ASP A 139 -3.14 8.76 -10.83
N LYS A 140 -2.44 9.90 -10.77
CA LYS A 140 -1.04 10.05 -11.21
C LYS A 140 -0.08 9.15 -10.45
N GLY A 141 -0.18 9.10 -9.12
CA GLY A 141 0.70 8.28 -8.28
C GLY A 141 0.49 6.78 -8.50
N ILE A 142 -0.76 6.36 -8.75
CA ILE A 142 -1.08 4.98 -9.13
C ILE A 142 -0.53 4.66 -10.53
N ALA A 143 -0.81 5.48 -11.55
CA ALA A 143 -0.33 5.24 -12.92
C ALA A 143 1.20 5.26 -13.04
N PHE A 144 1.88 6.09 -12.24
CA PHE A 144 3.34 6.10 -12.13
C PHE A 144 3.87 4.78 -11.54
N LEU A 145 3.19 4.22 -10.54
CA LEU A 145 3.58 2.95 -9.92
C LEU A 145 3.25 1.72 -10.78
N GLU A 146 2.14 1.75 -11.52
CA GLU A 146 1.78 0.72 -12.50
C GLU A 146 2.87 0.58 -13.57
N ARG A 147 3.31 1.70 -14.17
CA ARG A 147 4.49 1.73 -15.04
C ARG A 147 5.76 1.18 -14.37
N GLY A 148 5.92 1.41 -13.07
CA GLY A 148 7.01 0.84 -12.29
C GLY A 148 6.96 -0.69 -12.24
N VAL A 149 5.78 -1.27 -12.03
CA VAL A 149 5.56 -2.73 -12.08
C VAL A 149 5.78 -3.28 -13.50
N GLU A 150 5.25 -2.62 -14.54
CA GLU A 150 5.42 -3.01 -15.94
C GLU A 150 6.90 -3.03 -16.38
N GLN A 151 7.69 -2.04 -15.95
CA GLN A 151 9.13 -1.97 -16.24
C GLN A 151 9.98 -2.91 -15.38
N ASN A 152 9.42 -3.47 -14.30
CA ASN A 152 10.11 -4.34 -13.34
C ASN A 152 9.26 -5.56 -12.97
N PRO A 153 8.85 -6.41 -13.92
CA PRO A 153 7.88 -7.49 -13.67
C PRO A 153 8.38 -8.56 -12.68
N GLY A 154 9.70 -8.67 -12.48
CA GLY A 154 10.31 -9.52 -11.44
C GLY A 154 10.30 -8.93 -10.03
N ASP A 155 9.99 -7.64 -9.83
CA ASP A 155 9.99 -7.00 -8.53
C ASP A 155 8.62 -7.18 -7.83
N SER A 156 8.54 -8.24 -7.03
CA SER A 156 7.37 -8.54 -6.17
C SER A 156 7.09 -7.48 -5.09
N ASP A 157 8.07 -6.63 -4.73
CA ASP A 157 7.86 -5.54 -3.79
C ASP A 157 7.14 -4.36 -4.46
N LEU A 158 7.35 -4.07 -5.74
CA LEU A 158 6.55 -3.07 -6.46
C LEU A 158 5.08 -3.48 -6.56
N ASN A 159 4.83 -4.76 -6.86
CA ASN A 159 3.49 -5.35 -6.76
C ASN A 159 2.87 -5.18 -5.36
N ARG A 160 3.66 -5.41 -4.31
CA ARG A 160 3.22 -5.18 -2.91
C ARG A 160 2.87 -3.72 -2.63
N ILE A 161 3.67 -2.78 -3.12
CA ILE A 161 3.46 -1.34 -2.90
C ILE A 161 2.19 -0.89 -3.63
N LEU A 162 1.96 -1.36 -4.86
CA LEU A 162 0.76 -1.05 -5.63
C LEU A 162 -0.51 -1.63 -4.98
N GLY A 163 -0.48 -2.91 -4.58
CA GLY A 163 -1.59 -3.52 -3.83
C GLY A 163 -1.87 -2.80 -2.51
N ASN A 164 -0.84 -2.33 -1.80
CA ASN A 164 -1.01 -1.52 -0.58
C ASN A 164 -1.62 -0.14 -0.88
N ALA A 165 -1.23 0.51 -1.97
CA ALA A 165 -1.77 1.81 -2.37
C ALA A 165 -3.27 1.73 -2.69
N LEU A 166 -3.67 0.67 -3.41
CA LEU A 166 -5.04 0.40 -3.87
C LEU A 166 -5.97 -0.19 -2.78
N SER A 167 -5.43 -0.73 -1.67
CA SER A 167 -6.24 -1.38 -0.61
C SER A 167 -6.36 -0.60 0.70
N ALA A 168 -5.71 0.56 0.83
CA ALA A 168 -5.69 1.39 2.03
C ALA A 168 -7.04 2.11 2.29
N PRO A 169 -7.66 1.99 3.49
CA PRO A 169 -9.02 2.45 3.75
C PRO A 169 -9.21 3.98 3.90
N TRP A 170 -8.13 4.77 3.92
CA TRP A 170 -8.17 6.24 4.02
C TRP A 170 -8.02 6.97 2.67
N ARG A 171 -8.11 6.22 1.57
CA ARG A 171 -8.00 6.68 0.17
C ARG A 171 -9.02 5.94 -0.69
N PRO A 172 -9.26 6.36 -1.94
CA PRO A 172 -10.02 5.56 -2.90
C PRO A 172 -9.43 4.15 -2.99
N GLN A 173 -10.28 3.13 -2.91
CA GLN A 173 -9.87 1.73 -2.93
C GLN A 173 -10.26 1.06 -4.24
N ASP A 174 -9.42 0.14 -4.69
CA ASP A 174 -9.67 -0.76 -5.79
C ASP A 174 -9.21 -2.16 -5.36
N LEU A 175 -10.10 -2.87 -4.66
CA LEU A 175 -9.74 -4.13 -4.00
C LEU A 175 -9.51 -5.27 -5.00
N GLU A 176 -10.13 -5.20 -6.18
CA GLU A 176 -9.92 -6.18 -7.26
C GLU A 176 -8.49 -6.05 -7.80
N ARG A 177 -8.09 -4.85 -8.26
CA ARG A 177 -6.71 -4.61 -8.72
C ARG A 177 -5.68 -4.81 -7.61
N ALA A 178 -6.01 -4.44 -6.36
CA ALA A 178 -5.12 -4.74 -5.23
C ALA A 178 -4.89 -6.24 -5.05
N ALA A 179 -5.95 -7.06 -5.18
CA ALA A 179 -5.86 -8.51 -5.09
C ALA A 179 -4.98 -9.06 -6.23
N GLU A 180 -5.19 -8.62 -7.48
CA GLU A 180 -4.36 -9.00 -8.63
C GLU A 180 -2.87 -8.71 -8.39
N CYS A 181 -2.51 -7.52 -7.91
CA CYS A 181 -1.12 -7.17 -7.58
C CYS A 181 -0.51 -8.09 -6.52
N PHE A 182 -1.26 -8.40 -5.44
CA PHE A 182 -0.78 -9.31 -4.41
C PHE A 182 -0.64 -10.77 -4.91
N GLN A 183 -1.54 -11.22 -5.78
CA GLN A 183 -1.48 -12.53 -6.43
C GLN A 183 -0.25 -12.65 -7.33
N GLN A 184 -0.03 -11.67 -8.22
CA GLN A 184 1.12 -11.62 -9.13
C GLN A 184 2.43 -11.57 -8.34
N GLY A 185 2.53 -10.66 -7.35
CA GLY A 185 3.69 -10.59 -6.48
C GLY A 185 3.96 -11.89 -5.71
N HIS A 186 2.92 -12.60 -5.25
CA HIS A 186 3.06 -13.92 -4.64
C HIS A 186 3.56 -14.97 -5.64
N ALA A 187 2.99 -15.02 -6.84
CA ALA A 187 3.43 -15.95 -7.89
C ALA A 187 4.91 -15.78 -8.28
N THR A 188 5.40 -14.53 -8.33
CA THR A 188 6.81 -14.22 -8.64
C THR A 188 7.77 -14.57 -7.49
N SER A 189 7.35 -14.49 -6.23
CA SER A 189 8.27 -14.55 -5.07
C SER A 189 8.06 -15.72 -4.10
N GLY A 190 6.92 -16.41 -4.17
CA GLY A 190 6.46 -17.34 -3.14
C GLY A 190 6.17 -16.69 -1.78
N SER A 191 6.21 -15.36 -1.66
CA SER A 191 6.16 -14.66 -0.36
C SER A 191 4.84 -14.90 0.39
N PRO A 192 4.85 -15.50 1.60
CA PRO A 192 3.63 -15.72 2.39
C PRO A 192 2.95 -14.42 2.83
N LEU A 193 3.67 -13.29 2.85
CA LEU A 193 3.07 -11.99 3.13
C LEU A 193 2.11 -11.54 2.02
N LEU A 194 2.46 -11.83 0.76
CA LEU A 194 1.65 -11.46 -0.39
C LEU A 194 0.41 -12.35 -0.51
N LEU A 195 0.54 -13.66 -0.23
CA LEU A 195 -0.61 -14.55 -0.10
C LEU A 195 -1.59 -14.08 1.00
N ARG A 196 -1.08 -13.68 2.17
CA ARG A 196 -1.92 -13.10 3.23
C ARG A 196 -2.63 -11.82 2.75
N ASN A 197 -1.92 -10.89 2.13
CA ASN A 197 -2.52 -9.66 1.62
C ASN A 197 -3.55 -9.91 0.50
N TYR A 198 -3.34 -10.92 -0.34
CA TYR A 198 -4.30 -11.39 -1.34
C TYR A 198 -5.60 -11.85 -0.67
N VAL A 199 -5.51 -12.80 0.28
CA VAL A 199 -6.65 -13.27 1.07
C VAL A 199 -7.36 -12.12 1.80
N TYR A 200 -6.61 -11.16 2.35
CA TYR A 200 -7.21 -9.99 2.99
C TYR A 200 -8.05 -9.16 2.02
N CYS A 201 -7.60 -8.98 0.77
CA CYS A 201 -8.37 -8.26 -0.25
C CYS A 201 -9.59 -9.07 -0.69
N LEU A 202 -9.43 -10.34 -1.07
CA LEU A 202 -10.54 -11.22 -1.45
C LEU A 202 -11.64 -11.27 -0.38
N SER A 203 -11.27 -11.38 0.90
CA SER A 203 -12.22 -11.45 2.01
C SER A 203 -13.13 -10.22 2.14
N ARG A 204 -12.70 -9.07 1.60
CA ARG A 204 -13.39 -7.79 1.63
C ARG A 204 -14.22 -7.52 0.36
N ILE A 205 -14.17 -8.42 -0.62
CA ILE A 205 -14.90 -8.31 -1.89
C ILE A 205 -16.13 -9.22 -1.82
N PRO A 206 -17.36 -8.68 -1.73
CA PRO A 206 -18.56 -9.51 -1.52
C PRO A 206 -18.77 -10.59 -2.61
N GLY A 207 -18.41 -10.28 -3.86
CA GLY A 207 -18.55 -11.21 -4.99
C GLY A 207 -17.50 -12.33 -5.04
N ARG A 208 -16.37 -12.22 -4.33
CA ARG A 208 -15.25 -13.17 -4.37
C ARG A 208 -15.08 -13.96 -3.07
N LYS A 209 -16.11 -14.00 -2.22
CA LYS A 209 -16.06 -14.64 -0.90
C LYS A 209 -15.82 -16.15 -0.92
N ALA A 210 -16.31 -16.85 -1.95
CA ALA A 210 -16.02 -18.27 -2.17
C ALA A 210 -14.53 -18.50 -2.47
N GLU A 211 -13.94 -17.71 -3.37
CA GLU A 211 -12.52 -17.74 -3.65
C GLU A 211 -11.69 -17.35 -2.41
N ALA A 212 -12.14 -16.34 -1.66
CA ALA A 212 -11.52 -15.94 -0.40
C ALA A 212 -11.46 -17.11 0.60
N TRP A 213 -12.53 -17.90 0.72
CA TRP A 213 -12.56 -19.09 1.58
C TRP A 213 -11.58 -20.15 1.10
N GLU A 214 -11.61 -20.51 -0.18
CA GLU A 214 -10.71 -21.50 -0.77
C GLU A 214 -9.23 -21.13 -0.59
N THR A 215 -8.83 -19.92 -1.01
CA THR A 215 -7.44 -19.46 -0.85
C THR A 215 -7.05 -19.28 0.63
N CYS A 216 -7.99 -18.88 1.50
CA CYS A 216 -7.72 -18.81 2.94
C CYS A 216 -7.50 -20.20 3.54
N ARG A 217 -8.26 -21.21 3.10
CA ARG A 217 -8.13 -22.62 3.52
C ARG A 217 -6.81 -23.23 3.08
N GLU A 218 -6.39 -22.99 1.84
CA GLU A 218 -5.06 -23.38 1.34
C GLU A 218 -3.94 -22.69 2.14
N MET A 219 -4.02 -21.38 2.31
CA MET A 219 -3.05 -20.60 3.11
C MET A 219 -2.99 -21.08 4.57
N TRP A 220 -4.12 -21.53 5.14
CA TRP A 220 -4.22 -22.04 6.50
C TRP A 220 -3.57 -23.41 6.70
N ALA A 221 -3.35 -24.19 5.64
CA ALA A 221 -2.59 -25.44 5.74
C ALA A 221 -1.15 -25.20 6.23
N ASP A 222 -0.54 -24.06 5.86
CA ASP A 222 0.77 -23.64 6.35
C ASP A 222 0.69 -23.02 7.76
N GLN A 223 1.37 -23.65 8.72
CA GLN A 223 1.46 -23.20 10.11
C GLN A 223 2.07 -21.80 10.27
N VAL A 224 2.92 -21.33 9.33
CA VAL A 224 3.51 -19.99 9.36
C VAL A 224 2.45 -18.90 9.29
N ASN A 225 1.31 -19.16 8.66
CA ASN A 225 0.19 -18.20 8.57
C ASN A 225 -0.67 -18.16 9.83
N ARG A 226 -0.73 -19.26 10.59
CA ARG A 226 -1.59 -19.39 11.79
C ARG A 226 -1.16 -18.53 12.99
N ARG A 227 0.08 -18.02 13.00
CA ARG A 227 0.62 -17.22 14.13
C ARG A 227 0.15 -15.75 14.17
N TYR A 228 -0.58 -15.29 13.16
CA TYR A 228 -0.99 -13.89 13.01
C TYR A 228 -2.49 -13.73 13.29
N ASN A 229 -2.89 -12.70 14.03
CA ASN A 229 -4.30 -12.50 14.39
C ASN A 229 -5.22 -12.32 13.16
N THR A 230 -4.81 -11.53 12.15
CA THR A 230 -5.67 -11.23 10.99
C THR A 230 -6.04 -12.47 10.16
N PRO A 231 -5.11 -13.38 9.78
CA PRO A 231 -5.45 -14.66 9.18
C PRO A 231 -6.36 -15.52 10.05
N GLN A 232 -6.11 -15.59 11.37
CA GLN A 232 -6.97 -16.36 12.28
C GLN A 232 -8.42 -15.85 12.28
N THR A 233 -8.63 -14.53 12.39
CA THR A 233 -9.99 -13.96 12.48
C THR A 233 -10.71 -13.96 11.13
N ILE A 234 -10.00 -13.81 10.02
CA ILE A 234 -10.57 -13.97 8.68
C ILE A 234 -10.92 -15.44 8.41
N PHE A 235 -10.04 -16.39 8.76
CA PHE A 235 -10.33 -17.82 8.62
C PHE A 235 -11.56 -18.22 9.43
N PHE A 236 -11.67 -17.78 10.70
CA PHE A 236 -12.86 -17.98 11.52
C PHE A 236 -14.14 -17.44 10.85
N ALA A 237 -14.10 -16.23 10.31
CA ALA A 237 -15.28 -15.61 9.68
C ALA A 237 -15.65 -16.29 8.35
N LEU A 238 -14.67 -16.66 7.52
CA LEU A 238 -14.92 -17.36 6.26
C LEU A 238 -15.38 -18.81 6.48
N GLN A 239 -14.87 -19.49 7.51
CA GLN A 239 -15.38 -20.80 7.95
C GLN A 239 -16.84 -20.69 8.45
N SER A 240 -17.13 -19.66 9.26
CA SER A 240 -18.50 -19.41 9.73
C SER A 240 -19.47 -19.06 8.58
N TRP A 241 -18.97 -18.44 7.51
CA TRP A 241 -19.73 -18.15 6.29
C TRP A 241 -19.98 -19.41 5.44
N SER A 242 -18.99 -20.28 5.26
CA SER A 242 -19.14 -21.49 4.44
C SER A 242 -20.03 -22.54 5.10
N GLY A 243 -20.16 -22.50 6.43
CA GLY A 243 -20.88 -23.51 7.22
C GLY A 243 -20.10 -24.82 7.39
N GLU A 244 -18.87 -24.89 6.89
CA GLU A 244 -17.93 -25.97 7.15
C GLU A 244 -17.34 -25.81 8.56
N THR A 245 -17.05 -26.91 9.27
CA THR A 245 -16.26 -26.88 10.52
C THR A 245 -14.97 -27.67 10.30
N ILE A 246 -13.90 -27.00 9.85
CA ILE A 246 -12.58 -27.62 9.61
C ILE A 246 -11.70 -27.56 10.85
N SER A 247 -11.76 -26.45 11.58
CA SER A 247 -11.02 -26.26 12.83
C SER A 247 -11.92 -25.66 13.91
N SER A 248 -11.69 -26.07 15.15
CA SER A 248 -12.37 -25.52 16.33
C SER A 248 -11.99 -24.06 16.59
N LEU A 249 -12.79 -23.38 17.43
CA LEU A 249 -12.50 -22.00 17.85
C LEU A 249 -11.10 -21.90 18.48
N GLU A 250 -10.74 -22.91 19.28
CA GLU A 250 -9.49 -23.02 20.01
C GLU A 250 -8.31 -23.30 19.06
N GLU A 251 -8.47 -24.17 18.05
CA GLU A 251 -7.43 -24.39 17.03
C GLU A 251 -7.15 -23.15 16.17
N ILE A 252 -8.15 -22.29 15.95
CA ILE A 252 -8.01 -21.07 15.15
C ILE A 252 -7.47 -19.92 15.98
N LEU A 253 -8.03 -19.68 17.18
CA LEU A 253 -7.79 -18.47 17.96
C LEU A 253 -6.98 -18.69 19.25
N GLY A 254 -6.66 -19.94 19.61
CA GLY A 254 -5.89 -20.33 20.80
C GLY A 254 -6.80 -20.80 21.93
N SER A 255 -6.95 -19.97 22.96
CA SER A 255 -7.92 -20.22 24.04
C SER A 255 -9.22 -19.44 23.82
N ARG A 256 -10.31 -19.85 24.48
CA ARG A 256 -11.59 -19.10 24.51
C ARG A 256 -11.41 -17.64 24.98
N ARG A 257 -10.48 -17.42 25.91
CA ARG A 257 -10.06 -16.08 26.38
C ARG A 257 -9.35 -15.27 25.29
N GLU A 258 -8.51 -15.90 24.47
CA GLU A 258 -7.86 -15.23 23.33
C GLU A 258 -8.84 -14.98 22.19
N ALA A 259 -9.77 -15.91 21.92
CA ALA A 259 -10.87 -15.70 20.99
C ALA A 259 -11.70 -14.47 21.37
N ALA A 260 -12.06 -14.34 22.66
CA ALA A 260 -12.80 -13.18 23.17
C ALA A 260 -12.06 -11.85 22.93
N GLN A 261 -10.73 -11.83 23.05
CA GLN A 261 -9.92 -10.65 22.75
C GLN A 261 -9.77 -10.39 21.24
N LYS A 262 -9.42 -11.42 20.45
CA LYS A 262 -9.13 -11.33 19.02
C LYS A 262 -10.38 -10.99 18.21
N LEU A 263 -11.51 -11.65 18.48
CA LEU A 263 -12.78 -11.37 17.80
C LEU A 263 -13.31 -9.99 18.15
N THR A 264 -13.17 -9.55 19.41
CA THR A 264 -13.52 -8.18 19.80
C THR A 264 -12.67 -7.14 19.08
N ASP A 265 -11.34 -7.31 19.02
CA ASP A 265 -10.46 -6.40 18.27
C ASP A 265 -10.77 -6.43 16.74
N TYR A 266 -11.22 -7.58 16.21
CA TYR A 266 -11.62 -7.76 14.82
C TYR A 266 -13.00 -7.16 14.49
N TRP A 267 -13.96 -7.20 15.42
CA TRP A 267 -15.29 -6.59 15.27
C TRP A 267 -15.21 -5.11 14.88
N PHE A 268 -14.27 -4.37 15.50
CA PHE A 268 -14.02 -2.96 15.18
C PHE A 268 -13.35 -2.73 13.81
N ARG A 269 -12.98 -3.79 13.08
CA ARG A 269 -12.47 -3.74 11.70
C ARG A 269 -13.55 -3.96 10.65
N GLN A 270 -14.83 -4.12 11.03
CA GLN A 270 -15.93 -4.17 10.05
C GLN A 270 -16.00 -2.91 9.16
N VAL A 271 -15.58 -1.76 9.68
CA VAL A 271 -15.45 -0.50 8.91
C VAL A 271 -14.36 -0.54 7.83
N GLU A 272 -13.50 -1.56 7.83
CA GLU A 272 -12.53 -1.83 6.76
C GLU A 272 -13.11 -2.81 5.71
N GLY A 273 -14.34 -3.32 5.88
CA GLY A 273 -15.02 -4.23 4.96
C GLY A 273 -14.70 -5.72 5.14
N PHE A 274 -14.06 -6.12 6.24
CA PHE A 274 -13.75 -7.54 6.52
C PHE A 274 -15.02 -8.37 6.83
N PRO A 275 -15.02 -9.69 6.57
CA PRO A 275 -16.18 -10.56 6.81
C PRO A 275 -16.42 -10.71 8.32
N MET A 276 -17.68 -10.63 8.74
CA MET A 276 -18.12 -10.63 10.15
C MET A 276 -19.03 -11.80 10.51
N ASP A 277 -19.17 -12.78 9.63
CA ASP A 277 -20.00 -13.97 9.79
C ASP A 277 -19.55 -14.77 11.02
N GLY A 278 -20.50 -15.17 11.88
CA GLY A 278 -20.22 -15.82 13.17
C GLY A 278 -19.54 -14.96 14.24
N VAL A 279 -18.89 -13.85 13.87
CA VAL A 279 -18.08 -13.00 14.79
C VAL A 279 -18.95 -12.41 15.91
N ARG A 280 -20.09 -11.82 15.56
CA ARG A 280 -20.98 -11.18 16.53
C ARG A 280 -21.52 -12.20 17.55
N ASP A 281 -22.01 -13.32 17.07
CA ASP A 281 -22.67 -14.33 17.91
C ASP A 281 -21.65 -15.04 18.81
N MET A 282 -20.43 -15.29 18.30
CA MET A 282 -19.33 -15.83 19.10
C MET A 282 -18.83 -14.83 20.17
N ILE A 283 -18.78 -13.53 19.88
CA ILE A 283 -18.47 -12.51 20.90
C ILE A 283 -19.54 -12.53 22.01
N ASP A 284 -20.83 -12.56 21.65
CA ASP A 284 -21.93 -12.60 22.62
C ASP A 284 -21.87 -13.88 23.49
N GLN A 285 -21.62 -15.04 22.88
CA GLN A 285 -21.42 -16.31 23.59
C GLN A 285 -20.25 -16.22 24.59
N LEU A 286 -19.08 -15.73 24.15
CA LEU A 286 -17.89 -15.61 25.00
C LEU A 286 -18.10 -14.57 26.10
N CYS A 287 -18.83 -13.48 25.83
CA CYS A 287 -19.18 -12.50 26.84
C CYS A 287 -20.08 -13.08 27.94
N ARG A 288 -21.05 -13.93 27.60
CA ARG A 288 -21.87 -14.66 28.58
C ARG A 288 -21.03 -15.63 29.42
N GLU A 289 -20.16 -16.41 28.77
CA GLU A 289 -19.24 -17.37 29.39
C GLU A 289 -18.31 -16.71 30.42
N PHE A 290 -17.64 -15.63 30.02
CA PHE A 290 -16.78 -14.83 30.90
C PHE A 290 -17.55 -13.86 31.81
N LYS A 291 -18.89 -13.91 31.84
CA LYS A 291 -19.77 -13.04 32.65
C LYS A 291 -19.38 -11.55 32.54
N VAL A 292 -19.11 -11.10 31.31
CA VAL A 292 -18.70 -9.73 31.01
C VAL A 292 -19.84 -8.78 31.42
N PRO A 293 -19.60 -7.79 32.30
CA PRO A 293 -20.62 -6.84 32.68
C PRO A 293 -21.10 -6.02 31.48
N GLU A 294 -22.39 -5.67 31.44
CA GLU A 294 -22.99 -4.91 30.34
C GLU A 294 -22.17 -3.65 29.97
N ARG A 295 -21.66 -2.90 30.96
CA ARG A 295 -20.82 -1.70 30.75
C ARG A 295 -19.52 -1.96 29.98
N LEU A 296 -19.05 -3.21 29.92
CA LEU A 296 -17.84 -3.67 29.22
C LEU A 296 -18.17 -4.53 27.99
N HIS A 297 -19.44 -4.63 27.59
CA HIS A 297 -19.83 -5.47 26.47
C HIS A 297 -19.51 -4.77 25.13
N PRO A 298 -18.65 -5.35 24.26
CA PRO A 298 -18.14 -4.67 23.07
C PRO A 298 -19.21 -4.36 22.02
N LEU A 299 -20.30 -5.13 22.01
CA LEU A 299 -21.39 -5.03 21.04
C LEU A 299 -22.48 -4.01 21.41
N ASN A 300 -22.34 -3.28 22.52
CA ASN A 300 -23.34 -2.29 22.98
C ASN A 300 -23.71 -1.26 21.92
N HIS A 301 -22.72 -0.88 21.11
CA HIS A 301 -22.86 0.15 20.08
C HIS A 301 -22.19 -0.32 18.77
N PRO A 302 -22.72 0.06 17.60
CA PRO A 302 -22.02 -0.06 16.32
C PRO A 302 -20.69 0.71 16.35
N PRO A 303 -19.59 0.19 15.76
CA PRO A 303 -18.27 0.86 15.78
C PRO A 303 -18.23 2.29 15.24
N ASP A 304 -19.10 2.61 14.29
CA ASP A 304 -19.25 3.89 13.60
C ASP A 304 -20.15 4.89 14.34
N LYS A 305 -20.97 4.44 15.29
CA LYS A 305 -21.87 5.30 16.07
C LYS A 305 -21.08 6.39 16.81
N THR A 306 -21.47 7.65 16.60
CA THR A 306 -20.85 8.84 17.19
C THR A 306 -21.51 9.26 18.50
N PHE A 307 -20.72 9.91 19.36
CA PHE A 307 -21.14 10.40 20.68
C PHE A 307 -20.47 11.76 21.01
N ASP A 308 -21.27 12.73 21.47
CA ASP A 308 -20.79 14.02 22.00
C ASP A 308 -20.32 13.92 23.46
N ILE A 309 -20.87 12.96 24.20
CA ILE A 309 -20.56 12.63 25.59
C ILE A 309 -20.14 11.17 25.62
N ASP A 310 -19.02 10.89 26.28
CA ASP A 310 -18.50 9.54 26.46
C ASP A 310 -19.55 8.62 27.13
N PRO A 311 -20.07 7.60 26.44
CA PRO A 311 -21.07 6.68 27.01
C PRO A 311 -20.48 5.78 28.10
N TYR A 312 -19.15 5.71 28.20
CA TYR A 312 -18.43 4.92 29.19
C TYR A 312 -18.08 5.72 30.44
N THR A 313 -17.62 6.97 30.29
CA THR A 313 -17.20 7.82 31.44
C THR A 313 -18.17 8.94 31.80
N GLY A 314 -19.18 9.22 30.98
CA GLY A 314 -20.11 10.34 31.15
C GLY A 314 -19.49 11.72 30.89
N LYS A 315 -18.24 11.80 30.40
CA LYS A 315 -17.52 13.06 30.19
C LYS A 315 -17.80 13.64 28.81
N VAL A 316 -18.00 14.96 28.74
CA VAL A 316 -18.06 15.72 27.48
C VAL A 316 -16.68 15.72 26.83
N TYR A 317 -16.59 15.51 25.51
CA TYR A 317 -15.32 15.61 24.80
C TYR A 317 -14.85 17.06 24.68
N PRO A 318 -13.53 17.33 24.81
CA PRO A 318 -13.02 18.67 24.54
C PRO A 318 -13.24 19.04 23.07
N PRO A 319 -13.55 20.31 22.76
CA PRO A 319 -13.74 20.77 21.39
C PRO A 319 -12.47 20.56 20.55
N HIS A 320 -12.63 20.61 19.22
CA HIS A 320 -11.53 20.44 18.29
C HIS A 320 -10.48 21.55 18.51
N PRO A 321 -9.18 21.23 18.75
CA PRO A 321 -8.21 22.19 19.27
C PRO A 321 -7.85 23.34 18.32
N ILE A 322 -8.19 23.22 17.03
CA ILE A 322 -7.91 24.23 16.00
C ILE A 322 -9.16 25.07 15.68
N THR A 323 -10.35 24.46 15.65
CA THR A 323 -11.58 25.13 15.20
C THR A 323 -12.54 25.52 16.33
N GLY A 324 -12.37 24.96 17.54
CA GLY A 324 -13.26 25.17 18.67
C GLY A 324 -14.62 24.46 18.56
N GLU A 325 -14.84 23.70 17.48
CA GLU A 325 -16.11 23.01 17.20
C GLU A 325 -16.29 21.74 18.04
N PRO A 326 -17.53 21.23 18.19
CA PRO A 326 -17.78 19.92 18.79
C PRO A 326 -16.96 18.81 18.13
N ASN A 327 -16.40 17.91 18.93
CA ASN A 327 -15.48 16.86 18.48
C ASN A 327 -16.00 15.46 18.90
N PRO A 328 -17.15 15.02 18.35
CA PRO A 328 -17.76 13.76 18.71
C PRO A 328 -16.85 12.58 18.36
N ARG A 329 -16.90 11.53 19.18
CA ARG A 329 -16.06 10.33 19.00
C ARG A 329 -16.91 9.13 18.57
N THR A 330 -16.36 8.32 17.68
CA THR A 330 -16.97 7.03 17.27
C THR A 330 -16.78 6.00 18.38
N TRP A 331 -17.70 5.04 18.52
CA TRP A 331 -17.54 3.94 19.47
C TRP A 331 -16.22 3.20 19.29
N ARG A 332 -15.73 3.02 18.06
CA ARG A 332 -14.39 2.51 17.77
C ARG A 332 -13.28 3.31 18.47
N SER A 333 -13.30 4.64 18.37
CA SER A 333 -12.31 5.50 19.04
C SER A 333 -12.41 5.43 20.56
N ILE A 334 -13.62 5.25 21.10
CA ILE A 334 -13.88 5.22 22.54
C ILE A 334 -13.43 3.87 23.12
N TRP A 335 -13.88 2.76 22.51
CA TRP A 335 -13.52 1.40 22.90
C TRP A 335 -12.01 1.20 22.96
N MET A 336 -11.28 1.68 21.95
CA MET A 336 -9.81 1.53 21.86
C MET A 336 -9.02 2.27 22.96
N SER A 337 -9.70 2.98 23.87
CA SER A 337 -9.12 3.56 25.08
C SER A 337 -9.40 2.67 26.32
N GLN A 338 -9.79 3.25 27.45
CA GLN A 338 -10.04 2.58 28.73
C GLN A 338 -11.00 1.36 28.69
N PRO A 339 -12.12 1.36 27.93
CA PRO A 339 -13.07 0.23 27.96
C PRO A 339 -12.44 -1.11 27.55
N ARG A 340 -11.61 -1.10 26.51
CA ARG A 340 -10.89 -2.28 26.01
C ARG A 340 -9.91 -2.85 27.03
N ASP A 341 -9.23 -2.00 27.79
CA ASP A 341 -8.26 -2.44 28.79
C ASP A 341 -8.94 -2.96 30.06
N GLU A 342 -10.08 -2.38 30.47
CA GLU A 342 -10.91 -2.96 31.54
C GLU A 342 -11.55 -4.30 31.09
N TYR A 343 -12.05 -4.40 29.86
CA TYR A 343 -12.53 -5.67 29.27
C TYR A 343 -11.42 -6.74 29.27
N ARG A 344 -10.22 -6.40 28.80
CA ARG A 344 -9.04 -7.27 28.80
C ARG A 344 -8.52 -7.61 30.19
N THR A 345 -8.84 -6.81 31.20
CA THR A 345 -8.54 -7.09 32.62
C THR A 345 -9.57 -8.04 33.21
N HIS A 346 -10.86 -7.81 32.96
CA HIS A 346 -11.96 -8.68 33.36
C HIS A 346 -11.79 -10.11 32.81
N LEU A 347 -11.44 -10.25 31.53
CA LEU A 347 -11.15 -11.56 30.92
C LEU A 347 -9.98 -12.31 31.60
N ARG A 348 -9.03 -11.60 32.24
CA ARG A 348 -7.91 -12.22 32.97
C ARG A 348 -8.29 -12.62 34.39
N SER A 349 -9.13 -11.84 35.08
CA SER A 349 -9.60 -12.15 36.44
C SER A 349 -10.58 -13.32 36.48
N MET A 350 -11.29 -13.57 35.38
CA MET A 350 -12.20 -14.71 35.27
C MET A 350 -11.43 -16.00 35.02
N ALA A 351 -11.63 -16.99 35.89
CA ALA A 351 -11.34 -18.38 35.59
C ALA A 351 -12.23 -18.83 34.43
N VAL A 352 -11.65 -19.57 33.48
CA VAL A 352 -12.44 -20.27 32.45
C VAL A 352 -13.29 -21.31 33.18
N VAL A 353 -14.61 -21.26 33.02
CA VAL A 353 -15.49 -22.33 33.50
C VAL A 353 -15.27 -23.52 32.57
N PRO A 354 -14.92 -24.72 33.10
CA PRO A 354 -14.57 -25.88 32.29
C PRO A 354 -15.78 -26.44 31.51
#